data_AF-A0A4V2AWB4-F1
#
_entry.id   AF-A0A4V2AWB4-F1
#
_cell.length_a   1.000
_cell.length_b   1.000
_cell.length_c   1.000
_cell.angle_alpha   90.00
_cell.angle_beta   90.00
_cell.angle_gamma   90.00
#
_symmetry.space_group_name_H-M   'P 1'
#
loop_
_entity.id
_entity.type
_entity.pdbx_description
1 polymer ?
#
loop_
_entity_poly.entity_id
_entity_poly.type
_entity_poly.pdbx_seq_one_letter_code
_entity_poly.pdbx_strand_id
1 'polypeptide(L)'
;MNDLLTIPKEISTDYGKDFAWLRKEGMQYIEILSGKVWTDYNTHDPGITFLELICYAITDLGYRMAMPVADLVASRKNNEAAMHGQFLSALNILPNAPVTGNDYRKILLRIDGVKNAWLSKHKSSIIANFKDQQPPVLHYASPESEAPIAGSELKFTLNGLYDILIEFEAFDEKDELIITQQKAEILKHVRMAYHYFRGLCEDVVEIREVPEQEVVLCADIELEPKADPELVWADIAFAVNQYLSPDINFYSFAEMQEKGKTSEEIFDGPVFDYGQIKLDQNDPHNIFTKRGFVDDDEVRNATLRENIRLSDIIRVINKVPGVKVIRSIAFAFCSCEEKDPAKVAQLFDKDIWTLCIKPGHKPVLCLDNTVLNFYKDIIPIQLKMIEAHAALDQLNAANKRNLETDSIADLPMPTGSYRNISSYAT
;
A
#
# COMPACT_ATOMS: atom_id res chain seq x y z
N MET A 1 -17.22 -41.31 -13.97
CA MET A 1 -16.16 -40.39 -14.39
C MET A 1 -16.86 -39.23 -15.06
N ASN A 2 -16.85 -38.05 -14.44
CA ASN A 2 -17.36 -36.84 -15.06
C ASN A 2 -16.32 -36.40 -16.09
N ASP A 3 -16.65 -36.54 -17.37
CA ASP A 3 -15.94 -35.83 -18.42
C ASP A 3 -16.21 -34.33 -18.21
N LEU A 4 -15.25 -33.65 -17.59
CA LEU A 4 -15.21 -32.20 -17.58
C LEU A 4 -15.10 -31.74 -19.03
N LEU A 5 -16.20 -31.20 -19.56
CA LEU A 5 -16.21 -30.48 -20.83
C LEU A 5 -15.22 -29.32 -20.70
N THR A 6 -14.04 -29.50 -21.29
CA THR A 6 -13.02 -28.45 -21.38
C THR A 6 -13.05 -27.89 -22.79
N ILE A 7 -13.02 -26.56 -22.90
CA ILE A 7 -12.85 -25.90 -24.19
C ILE A 7 -11.38 -26.10 -24.58
N PRO A 8 -11.07 -26.72 -25.73
CA PRO A 8 -9.70 -26.90 -26.18
C PRO A 8 -9.00 -25.55 -26.29
N LYS A 9 -7.80 -25.42 -25.71
CA LYS A 9 -6.99 -24.20 -25.83
C LYS A 9 -6.60 -23.89 -27.27
N GLU A 10 -6.48 -24.93 -28.10
CA GLU A 10 -6.24 -24.80 -29.53
C GLU A 10 -7.43 -25.40 -30.30
N ILE A 11 -8.22 -24.52 -30.87
CA ILE A 11 -9.25 -24.88 -31.84
C ILE A 11 -8.63 -24.59 -33.22
N SER A 12 -8.61 -25.58 -34.11
CA SER A 12 -8.20 -25.35 -35.50
C SER A 12 -9.18 -24.38 -36.15
N THR A 13 -8.76 -23.12 -36.29
CA THR A 13 -9.56 -22.05 -36.93
C THR A 13 -9.33 -21.95 -38.43
N ASP A 14 -8.51 -22.85 -38.99
CA ASP A 14 -8.03 -22.72 -40.37
C ASP A 14 -9.02 -23.25 -41.40
N TYR A 15 -9.92 -24.15 -41.01
CA TYR A 15 -10.97 -24.65 -41.90
C TYR A 15 -11.89 -23.56 -42.44
N GLY A 16 -12.21 -22.55 -41.61
CA GLY A 16 -13.03 -21.41 -42.03
C GLY A 16 -12.30 -20.41 -42.93
N LYS A 17 -10.97 -20.50 -43.04
CA LYS A 17 -10.12 -19.64 -43.89
C LYS A 17 -9.64 -20.37 -45.14
N ASP A 18 -9.85 -21.69 -45.21
CA ASP A 18 -9.43 -22.53 -46.32
C ASP A 18 -10.60 -22.72 -47.29
N PHE A 19 -10.58 -21.92 -48.35
CA PHE A 19 -11.54 -22.01 -49.45
C PHE A 19 -11.64 -23.42 -50.04
N ALA A 20 -10.50 -24.11 -50.24
CA ALA A 20 -10.46 -25.42 -50.89
C ALA A 20 -11.11 -26.47 -49.99
N TRP A 21 -10.87 -26.38 -48.68
CA TRP A 21 -11.53 -27.23 -47.70
C TRP A 21 -13.04 -26.98 -47.66
N LEU A 22 -13.49 -25.71 -47.58
CA LEU A 22 -14.90 -25.34 -47.58
C LEU A 22 -15.63 -25.83 -48.84
N ARG A 23 -14.98 -25.69 -50.00
CA ARG A 23 -15.51 -26.18 -51.28
C ARG A 23 -15.64 -27.70 -51.25
N LYS A 24 -14.62 -28.41 -50.78
CA LYS A 24 -14.64 -29.87 -50.68
C LYS A 24 -15.77 -30.37 -49.77
N GLU A 25 -15.93 -29.78 -48.60
CA GLU A 25 -17.03 -30.11 -47.67
C GLU A 25 -18.39 -29.79 -48.29
N GLY A 26 -18.54 -28.63 -48.90
CA GLY A 26 -19.78 -28.25 -49.59
C GLY A 26 -20.17 -29.23 -50.70
N MET A 27 -19.19 -29.67 -51.50
CA MET A 27 -19.40 -30.71 -52.51
C MET A 27 -19.88 -32.03 -51.89
N GLN A 28 -19.27 -32.47 -50.79
CA GLN A 28 -19.69 -33.68 -50.09
C GLN A 28 -21.14 -33.59 -49.60
N TYR A 29 -21.55 -32.43 -49.07
CA TYR A 29 -22.95 -32.22 -48.68
C TYR A 29 -23.91 -32.30 -49.88
N ILE A 30 -23.55 -31.72 -51.03
CA ILE A 30 -24.38 -31.78 -52.25
C ILE A 30 -24.53 -33.23 -52.73
N GLU A 31 -23.43 -33.98 -52.77
CA GLU A 31 -23.41 -35.39 -53.19
C GLU A 31 -24.31 -36.26 -52.28
N ILE A 32 -24.18 -36.09 -50.96
CA ILE A 32 -24.95 -36.85 -49.97
C ILE A 32 -26.45 -36.52 -50.05
N LEU A 33 -26.79 -35.24 -50.18
CA LEU A 33 -28.17 -34.77 -50.08
C LEU A 33 -28.94 -34.87 -51.41
N SER A 34 -28.27 -34.66 -52.54
CA SER A 34 -28.94 -34.48 -53.84
C SER A 34 -28.33 -35.27 -55.01
N GLY A 35 -27.35 -36.15 -54.77
CA GLY A 35 -26.66 -36.89 -55.83
C GLY A 35 -27.51 -37.83 -56.70
N LYS A 36 -28.78 -38.07 -56.35
CA LYS A 36 -29.75 -38.78 -57.20
C LYS A 36 -30.44 -37.89 -58.23
N VAL A 37 -30.46 -36.57 -58.01
CA VAL A 37 -31.19 -35.58 -58.82
C VAL A 37 -30.21 -34.65 -59.52
N TRP A 38 -29.21 -34.14 -58.81
CA TRP A 38 -28.16 -33.26 -59.35
C TRP A 38 -26.86 -34.04 -59.44
N THR A 39 -26.43 -34.33 -60.67
CA THR A 39 -25.31 -35.24 -60.98
C THR A 39 -24.15 -34.58 -61.73
N ASP A 40 -24.33 -33.34 -62.20
CA ASP A 40 -23.28 -32.55 -62.83
C ASP A 40 -22.60 -31.64 -61.79
N TYR A 41 -21.31 -31.88 -61.56
CA TYR A 41 -20.50 -31.17 -60.57
C TYR A 41 -19.36 -30.35 -61.20
N ASN A 42 -19.46 -30.10 -62.50
CA ASN A 42 -18.42 -29.37 -63.22
C ASN A 42 -18.52 -27.86 -62.98
N THR A 43 -17.42 -27.14 -63.25
CA THR A 43 -17.29 -25.70 -63.02
C THR A 43 -18.20 -24.83 -63.90
N HIS A 44 -18.82 -25.40 -64.94
CA HIS A 44 -19.78 -24.69 -65.79
C HIS A 44 -21.21 -24.75 -65.24
N ASP A 45 -21.47 -25.60 -64.23
CA ASP A 45 -22.76 -25.66 -63.56
C ASP A 45 -22.95 -24.39 -62.69
N PRO A 46 -24.06 -23.63 -62.89
CA PRO A 46 -24.32 -22.42 -62.11
C PRO A 46 -24.43 -22.67 -60.60
N GLY A 47 -24.97 -23.82 -60.17
CA GLY A 47 -25.09 -24.18 -58.76
C GLY A 47 -23.73 -24.44 -58.10
N ILE A 48 -22.78 -25.03 -58.83
CA ILE A 48 -21.39 -25.17 -58.35
C ILE A 48 -20.71 -23.81 -58.25
N THR A 49 -21.01 -22.90 -59.18
CA THR A 49 -20.51 -21.52 -59.13
C THR A 49 -21.08 -20.78 -57.91
N PHE A 50 -22.35 -20.98 -57.56
CA PHE A 50 -22.94 -20.45 -56.32
C PHE A 50 -22.29 -21.02 -55.06
N LEU A 51 -21.98 -22.33 -55.03
CA LEU A 51 -21.24 -22.92 -53.91
C LEU A 51 -19.88 -22.25 -53.72
N GLU A 52 -19.12 -22.06 -54.81
CA GLU A 52 -17.81 -21.40 -54.75
C GLU A 52 -17.92 -19.97 -54.22
N LEU A 53 -18.93 -19.19 -54.63
CA LEU A 53 -19.19 -17.86 -54.07
C LEU A 53 -19.48 -17.89 -52.57
N ILE A 54 -20.27 -18.88 -52.10
CA ILE A 54 -20.55 -19.06 -50.67
C ILE A 54 -19.26 -19.43 -49.92
N CYS A 55 -18.44 -20.33 -50.44
CA CYS A 55 -17.15 -20.70 -49.86
C CYS A 55 -16.21 -19.49 -49.75
N TYR A 56 -16.19 -18.62 -50.76
CA TYR A 56 -15.42 -17.37 -50.72
C TYR A 56 -15.94 -16.42 -49.63
N ALA A 57 -17.27 -16.24 -49.53
CA ALA A 57 -17.87 -15.40 -48.49
C ALA A 57 -17.58 -15.91 -47.07
N ILE A 58 -17.64 -17.23 -46.86
CA ILE A 58 -17.28 -17.86 -45.57
C ILE A 58 -15.78 -17.68 -45.30
N THR A 59 -14.93 -17.81 -46.32
CA THR A 59 -13.49 -17.58 -46.20
C THR A 59 -13.18 -16.16 -45.73
N ASP A 60 -13.77 -15.16 -46.37
CA ASP A 60 -13.62 -13.74 -45.98
C ASP A 60 -14.10 -13.51 -44.53
N LEU A 61 -15.24 -14.09 -44.15
CA LEU A 61 -15.74 -14.03 -42.77
C LEU A 61 -14.76 -14.69 -41.79
N GLY A 62 -14.20 -15.84 -42.14
CA GLY A 62 -13.19 -16.54 -41.35
C GLY A 62 -11.94 -15.70 -41.10
N TYR A 63 -11.46 -14.98 -42.11
CA TYR A 63 -10.34 -14.03 -41.96
C TYR A 63 -10.69 -12.84 -41.07
N ARG A 64 -11.91 -12.30 -41.16
CA ARG A 64 -12.38 -11.20 -40.28
C ARG A 64 -12.45 -11.64 -38.83
N MET A 65 -13.01 -12.82 -38.56
CA MET A 65 -13.14 -13.36 -37.20
C MET A 65 -11.79 -13.69 -36.55
N ALA A 66 -10.75 -13.93 -37.35
CA ALA A 66 -9.42 -14.29 -36.87
C ALA A 66 -8.48 -13.09 -36.63
N MET A 67 -8.97 -11.85 -36.78
CA MET A 67 -8.21 -10.67 -36.42
C MET A 67 -7.89 -10.65 -34.91
N PRO A 68 -6.78 -10.01 -34.48
CA PRO A 68 -6.50 -9.84 -33.06
C PRO A 68 -7.70 -9.22 -32.33
N VAL A 69 -8.02 -9.73 -31.14
CA VAL A 69 -9.18 -9.25 -30.37
C VAL A 69 -9.14 -7.75 -30.18
N ALA A 70 -7.96 -7.18 -29.90
CA ALA A 70 -7.76 -5.74 -29.75
C ALA A 70 -8.22 -4.94 -30.99
N ASP A 71 -8.03 -5.47 -32.21
CA ASP A 71 -8.48 -4.83 -33.46
C ASP A 71 -9.99 -4.98 -33.67
N LEU A 72 -10.57 -6.11 -33.26
CA LEU A 72 -12.00 -6.37 -33.37
C LEU A 72 -12.84 -5.44 -32.49
N VAL A 73 -12.36 -5.13 -31.29
CA VAL A 73 -13.05 -4.25 -30.34
C VAL A 73 -12.62 -2.78 -30.46
N ALA A 74 -11.64 -2.50 -31.33
CA ALA A 74 -11.15 -1.15 -31.52
C ALA A 74 -12.25 -0.23 -32.06
N SER A 75 -12.26 1.01 -31.57
CA SER A 75 -13.13 2.08 -32.04
C SER A 75 -12.41 3.06 -32.96
N ARG A 76 -13.11 3.55 -33.99
CA ARG A 76 -12.56 4.51 -34.97
C ARG A 76 -12.14 5.84 -34.35
N LYS A 77 -12.83 6.28 -33.31
CA LYS A 77 -12.58 7.54 -32.61
C LYS A 77 -12.30 7.25 -31.15
N ASN A 78 -11.26 7.88 -30.61
CA ASN A 78 -10.88 7.82 -29.20
C ASN A 78 -10.90 6.38 -28.64
N ASN A 79 -10.09 5.51 -29.25
CA ASN A 79 -10.14 4.06 -29.00
C ASN A 79 -9.98 3.72 -27.52
N GLU A 80 -9.02 4.34 -26.84
CA GLU A 80 -8.76 4.12 -25.41
C GLU A 80 -9.99 4.43 -24.54
N ALA A 81 -10.61 5.60 -24.71
CA ALA A 81 -11.82 5.95 -23.95
C ALA A 81 -12.99 5.00 -24.27
N ALA A 82 -13.15 4.60 -25.54
CA ALA A 82 -14.18 3.64 -25.93
C ALA A 82 -13.92 2.23 -25.35
N MET A 83 -12.66 1.85 -25.20
CA MET A 83 -12.26 0.61 -24.53
C MET A 83 -12.57 0.66 -23.03
N HIS A 84 -12.28 1.77 -22.35
CA HIS A 84 -12.68 1.96 -20.94
C HIS A 84 -14.22 1.99 -20.73
N GLY A 85 -14.99 2.31 -21.76
CA GLY A 85 -16.45 2.16 -21.73
C GLY A 85 -16.94 0.71 -21.79
N GLN A 86 -16.10 -0.22 -22.25
CA GLN A 86 -16.43 -1.65 -22.39
C GLN A 86 -15.74 -2.52 -21.33
N PHE A 87 -14.53 -2.14 -20.93
CA PHE A 87 -13.68 -2.89 -20.01
C PHE A 87 -13.26 -2.01 -18.85
N LEU A 88 -13.40 -2.55 -17.64
CA LEU A 88 -12.90 -1.89 -16.44
C LEU A 88 -11.37 -1.98 -16.42
N SER A 89 -10.73 -0.89 -15.99
CA SER A 89 -9.30 -0.85 -15.77
C SER A 89 -8.91 -1.43 -14.41
N ALA A 90 -7.62 -1.68 -14.20
CA ALA A 90 -7.14 -2.29 -12.95
C ALA A 90 -7.52 -1.43 -11.74
N LEU A 91 -7.32 -0.12 -11.82
CA LEU A 91 -7.68 0.84 -10.76
C LEU A 91 -9.18 0.88 -10.45
N ASN A 92 -10.06 0.43 -11.36
CA ASN A 92 -11.50 0.45 -11.16
C ASN A 92 -12.10 -0.90 -10.74
N ILE A 93 -11.38 -2.01 -10.89
CA ILE A 93 -11.90 -3.36 -10.60
C ILE A 93 -11.18 -4.08 -9.47
N LEU A 94 -9.89 -3.82 -9.26
CA LEU A 94 -9.08 -4.53 -8.26
C LEU A 94 -9.17 -3.90 -6.86
N PRO A 95 -9.15 -2.56 -6.70
CA PRO A 95 -9.18 -1.95 -5.37
C PRO A 95 -10.45 -2.26 -4.61
N ASN A 96 -10.33 -2.31 -3.29
CA ASN A 96 -11.44 -2.55 -2.37
C ASN A 96 -11.52 -1.49 -1.27
N ALA A 97 -12.66 -1.43 -0.59
CA ALA A 97 -12.87 -0.53 0.54
C ALA A 97 -11.97 -0.94 1.73
N PRO A 98 -11.51 0.01 2.56
CA PRO A 98 -10.67 -0.34 3.70
C PRO A 98 -11.44 -1.18 4.72
N VAL A 99 -10.91 -2.35 5.05
CA VAL A 99 -11.53 -3.28 6.03
C VAL A 99 -10.59 -3.64 7.17
N THR A 100 -9.29 -3.33 7.05
CA THR A 100 -8.29 -3.55 8.10
C THR A 100 -7.73 -2.24 8.62
N GLY A 101 -7.14 -2.26 9.82
CA GLY A 101 -6.43 -1.10 10.37
C GLY A 101 -5.28 -0.62 9.47
N ASN A 102 -4.64 -1.53 8.72
CA ASN A 102 -3.60 -1.17 7.75
C ASN A 102 -4.18 -0.49 6.51
N ASP A 103 -5.40 -0.83 6.09
CA ASP A 103 -6.07 -0.15 4.98
C ASP A 103 -6.43 1.29 5.36
N TYR A 104 -7.01 1.49 6.55
CA TYR A 104 -7.22 2.85 7.07
C TYR A 104 -5.91 3.61 7.17
N ARG A 105 -4.83 2.96 7.64
CA ARG A 105 -3.50 3.56 7.68
C ARG A 105 -3.01 4.01 6.29
N LYS A 106 -3.16 3.17 5.25
CA LYS A 106 -2.85 3.53 3.85
C LYS A 106 -3.61 4.77 3.37
N ILE A 107 -4.85 4.97 3.81
CA ILE A 107 -5.65 6.17 3.50
C ILE A 107 -5.16 7.38 4.29
N LEU A 108 -4.99 7.25 5.61
CA LEU A 108 -4.64 8.36 6.50
C LEU A 108 -3.25 8.91 6.22
N LEU A 109 -2.30 8.08 5.79
CA LEU A 109 -0.96 8.48 5.36
C LEU A 109 -0.96 9.52 4.24
N ARG A 110 -2.04 9.58 3.45
CA ARG A 110 -2.17 10.49 2.30
C ARG A 110 -2.64 11.89 2.69
N ILE A 111 -3.09 12.07 3.93
CA ILE A 111 -3.54 13.36 4.44
C ILE A 111 -2.31 14.25 4.65
N ASP A 112 -2.40 15.47 4.17
CA ASP A 112 -1.33 16.46 4.35
C ASP A 112 -0.99 16.66 5.83
N GLY A 113 0.31 16.62 6.16
CA GLY A 113 0.80 16.72 7.54
C GLY A 113 0.72 15.44 8.36
N VAL A 114 0.21 14.32 7.82
CA VAL A 114 0.26 12.99 8.49
C VAL A 114 1.46 12.21 7.99
N LYS A 115 2.45 12.01 8.86
CA LYS A 115 3.61 11.15 8.56
C LYS A 115 3.26 9.67 8.74
N ASN A 116 2.50 9.35 9.78
CA ASN A 116 2.06 7.98 10.07
C ASN A 116 0.78 7.95 10.91
N ALA A 117 0.10 6.81 10.91
CA ALA A 117 -1.11 6.61 11.71
C ALA A 117 -1.21 5.16 12.21
N TRP A 118 -1.76 4.96 13.40
CA TRP A 118 -2.05 3.62 13.93
C TRP A 118 -3.44 3.57 14.52
N LEU A 119 -4.20 2.54 14.14
CA LEU A 119 -5.51 2.27 14.69
C LEU A 119 -5.40 1.21 15.78
N SER A 120 -6.04 1.46 16.92
CA SER A 120 -6.11 0.52 18.03
C SER A 120 -7.54 0.38 18.53
N LYS A 121 -7.88 -0.77 19.12
CA LYS A 121 -9.23 -0.98 19.66
C LYS A 121 -9.41 -0.18 20.95
N HIS A 122 -10.43 0.65 20.98
CA HIS A 122 -10.84 1.37 22.17
C HIS A 122 -11.57 0.42 23.13
N LYS A 123 -11.10 0.33 24.37
CA LYS A 123 -11.71 -0.53 25.39
C LYS A 123 -12.83 0.23 26.11
N SER A 124 -14.07 -0.03 25.70
CA SER A 124 -15.26 0.48 26.37
C SER A 124 -16.23 -0.63 26.73
N SER A 125 -17.03 -0.43 27.78
CA SER A 125 -18.06 -1.36 28.20
C SER A 125 -19.33 -0.61 28.59
N ILE A 126 -20.49 -1.24 28.40
CA ILE A 126 -21.79 -0.74 28.85
C ILE A 126 -22.30 -1.64 29.96
N ILE A 127 -22.93 -1.04 30.97
CA ILE A 127 -23.71 -1.75 31.98
C ILE A 127 -25.19 -1.52 31.70
N ALA A 128 -25.94 -2.62 31.62
CA ALA A 128 -27.39 -2.63 31.50
C ALA A 128 -28.02 -2.98 32.86
N ASN A 129 -28.81 -2.08 33.41
CA ASN A 129 -29.50 -2.26 34.69
C ASN A 129 -30.97 -2.66 34.47
N PHE A 130 -31.34 -3.82 35.00
CA PHE A 130 -32.65 -4.48 34.87
C PHE A 130 -33.50 -4.41 36.15
N LYS A 131 -33.03 -3.69 37.19
CA LYS A 131 -33.59 -3.84 38.54
C LYS A 131 -35.09 -3.58 38.58
N ASP A 132 -35.62 -2.61 37.82
CA ASP A 132 -37.06 -2.27 37.81
C ASP A 132 -37.55 -1.57 36.51
N GLN A 133 -36.86 -1.66 35.36
CA GLN A 133 -37.23 -0.92 34.12
C GLN A 133 -37.19 -1.78 32.85
N GLN A 134 -38.16 -1.54 31.95
CA GLN A 134 -38.19 -2.06 30.57
C GLN A 134 -38.40 -0.91 29.58
N PRO A 135 -37.45 -0.61 28.68
CA PRO A 135 -36.13 -1.24 28.52
C PRO A 135 -35.15 -0.95 29.68
N PRO A 136 -34.07 -1.73 29.84
CA PRO A 136 -33.05 -1.49 30.86
C PRO A 136 -32.34 -0.16 30.65
N VAL A 137 -31.88 0.47 31.75
CA VAL A 137 -31.07 1.69 31.67
C VAL A 137 -29.64 1.31 31.31
N LEU A 138 -29.09 1.95 30.28
CA LEU A 138 -27.73 1.75 29.80
C LEU A 138 -26.84 2.92 30.24
N HIS A 139 -25.62 2.62 30.69
CA HIS A 139 -24.58 3.63 30.87
C HIS A 139 -23.20 3.05 30.52
N TYR A 140 -22.27 3.91 30.12
CA TYR A 140 -20.88 3.51 29.94
C TYR A 140 -20.26 3.20 31.30
N ALA A 141 -19.63 2.04 31.41
CA ALA A 141 -18.87 1.66 32.59
C ALA A 141 -17.69 2.61 32.76
N SER A 142 -17.42 3.02 34.00
CA SER A 142 -16.24 3.84 34.28
C SER A 142 -14.95 3.09 33.89
N PRO A 143 -13.90 3.78 33.39
CA PRO A 143 -12.64 3.16 32.93
C PRO A 143 -11.93 2.27 33.98
N GLU A 144 -12.30 2.42 35.25
CA GLU A 144 -11.79 1.63 36.37
C GLU A 144 -12.84 0.62 36.86
N SER A 145 -13.06 -0.41 36.03
CA SER A 145 -13.60 -1.72 36.45
C SER A 145 -14.84 -1.73 37.34
N GLU A 146 -15.85 -0.93 37.01
CA GLU A 146 -17.18 -1.07 37.63
C GLU A 146 -17.69 -2.51 37.41
N ALA A 147 -17.95 -3.19 38.52
CA ALA A 147 -18.43 -4.57 38.54
C ALA A 147 -19.96 -4.55 38.55
N PRO A 148 -20.63 -5.31 37.67
CA PRO A 148 -22.08 -5.33 37.63
C PRO A 148 -22.64 -5.92 38.93
N ILE A 149 -23.73 -5.32 39.44
CA ILE A 149 -24.47 -5.87 40.57
C ILE A 149 -25.12 -7.20 40.16
N ALA A 150 -24.68 -8.29 40.80
CA ALA A 150 -25.16 -9.64 40.52
C ALA A 150 -26.69 -9.75 40.66
N GLY A 151 -27.35 -10.24 39.62
CA GLY A 151 -28.80 -10.43 39.57
C GLY A 151 -29.60 -9.25 39.04
N SER A 152 -29.03 -8.04 38.94
CA SER A 152 -29.72 -6.87 38.38
C SER A 152 -28.99 -6.16 37.24
N GLU A 153 -27.71 -6.46 37.02
CA GLU A 153 -26.91 -5.80 36.00
C GLU A 153 -26.12 -6.78 35.14
N LEU A 154 -25.97 -6.44 33.85
CA LEU A 154 -25.11 -7.15 32.91
C LEU A 154 -24.11 -6.18 32.28
N LYS A 155 -22.85 -6.61 32.15
CA LYS A 155 -21.78 -5.83 31.53
C LYS A 155 -21.48 -6.38 30.13
N PHE A 156 -21.44 -5.50 29.14
CA PHE A 156 -21.14 -5.82 27.75
C PHE A 156 -19.93 -5.03 27.29
N THR A 157 -18.93 -5.70 26.70
CA THR A 157 -17.80 -5.02 26.05
C THR A 157 -18.23 -4.56 24.66
N LEU A 158 -18.03 -3.27 24.37
CA LEU A 158 -18.29 -2.73 23.04
C LEU A 158 -17.17 -3.09 22.08
N ASN A 159 -17.54 -3.57 20.90
CA ASN A 159 -16.65 -3.77 19.77
C ASN A 159 -16.90 -2.68 18.72
N GLY A 160 -15.94 -2.48 17.81
CA GLY A 160 -16.06 -1.49 16.74
C GLY A 160 -15.71 -0.06 17.15
N LEU A 161 -15.25 0.16 18.37
CA LEU A 161 -14.72 1.47 18.79
C LEU A 161 -13.19 1.46 18.65
N TYR A 162 -12.65 2.54 18.09
CA TYR A 162 -11.22 2.67 17.82
C TYR A 162 -10.63 3.99 18.33
N ASP A 163 -9.34 3.95 18.65
CA ASP A 163 -8.50 5.12 18.88
C ASP A 163 -7.45 5.20 17.78
N ILE A 164 -7.21 6.40 17.26
CA ILE A 164 -6.25 6.66 16.18
C ILE A 164 -5.09 7.49 16.74
N LEU A 165 -3.88 6.95 16.65
CA LEU A 165 -2.64 7.63 17.00
C LEU A 165 -2.01 8.19 15.73
N ILE A 166 -1.64 9.47 15.73
CA ILE A 166 -1.08 10.18 14.58
C ILE A 166 0.35 10.59 14.87
N GLU A 167 1.26 10.26 13.95
CA GLU A 167 2.57 10.89 13.83
C GLU A 167 2.47 11.99 12.79
N PHE A 168 2.74 13.23 13.20
CA PHE A 168 2.74 14.37 12.30
C PHE A 168 4.03 14.46 11.50
N GLU A 169 3.96 15.08 10.33
CA GLU A 169 5.16 15.54 9.64
C GLU A 169 5.82 16.69 10.39
N ALA A 170 7.09 16.94 10.07
CA ALA A 170 7.78 18.10 10.60
C ALA A 170 7.09 19.39 10.12
N PHE A 171 6.84 20.31 11.04
CA PHE A 171 6.27 21.62 10.75
C PHE A 171 7.39 22.61 10.43
N ASP A 172 7.25 23.37 9.34
CA ASP A 172 8.20 24.44 9.00
C ASP A 172 8.09 25.64 9.95
N GLU A 173 6.90 25.81 10.54
CA GLU A 173 6.61 26.84 11.54
C GLU A 173 7.26 26.51 12.89
N LYS A 174 7.68 27.55 13.62
CA LYS A 174 8.31 27.42 14.96
C LYS A 174 7.41 27.92 16.08
N ASP A 175 6.35 28.66 15.78
CA ASP A 175 5.38 29.11 16.78
C ASP A 175 4.49 27.95 17.26
N GLU A 176 4.60 27.61 18.55
CA GLU A 176 3.85 26.52 19.19
C GLU A 176 2.32 26.69 19.08
N LEU A 177 1.82 27.93 19.08
CA LEU A 177 0.38 28.18 18.95
C LEU A 177 -0.12 27.82 17.55
N ILE A 178 0.66 28.18 16.51
CA ILE A 178 0.33 27.88 15.12
C ILE A 178 0.44 26.38 14.87
N ILE A 179 1.48 25.71 15.38
CA ILE A 179 1.64 24.25 15.29
C ILE A 179 0.43 23.55 15.94
N THR A 180 -0.01 24.02 17.11
CA THR A 180 -1.19 23.46 17.81
C THR A 180 -2.46 23.60 16.97
N GLN A 181 -2.65 24.74 16.31
CA GLN A 181 -3.78 24.95 15.39
C GLN A 181 -3.70 24.04 14.17
N GLN A 182 -2.52 23.90 13.55
CA GLN A 182 -2.31 23.00 12.42
C GLN A 182 -2.59 21.54 12.80
N LYS A 183 -2.07 21.08 13.94
CA LYS A 183 -2.37 19.75 14.48
C LYS A 183 -3.88 19.54 14.65
N ALA A 184 -4.60 20.51 15.19
CA ALA A 184 -6.05 20.42 15.37
C ALA A 184 -6.81 20.28 14.03
N GLU A 185 -6.42 21.03 13.00
CA GLU A 185 -7.00 20.89 11.66
C GLU A 185 -6.66 19.53 11.02
N ILE A 186 -5.43 19.04 11.15
CA ILE A 186 -5.04 17.70 10.66
C ILE A 186 -5.88 16.61 11.35
N LEU A 187 -6.07 16.68 12.67
CA LEU A 187 -6.89 15.72 13.41
C LEU A 187 -8.36 15.73 12.96
N LYS A 188 -8.89 16.90 12.58
CA LYS A 188 -10.22 17.04 11.99
C LYS A 188 -10.28 16.40 10.60
N HIS A 189 -9.28 16.62 9.74
CA HIS A 189 -9.16 15.96 8.44
C HIS A 189 -9.10 14.43 8.55
N VAL A 190 -8.32 13.92 9.51
CA VAL A 190 -8.25 12.48 9.84
C VAL A 190 -9.63 11.95 10.21
N ARG A 191 -10.38 12.67 11.07
CA ARG A 191 -11.74 12.28 11.46
C ARG A 191 -12.69 12.23 10.26
N MET A 192 -12.62 13.23 9.38
CA MET A 192 -13.44 13.29 8.16
C MET A 192 -13.12 12.12 7.22
N ALA A 193 -11.84 11.83 6.98
CA ALA A 193 -11.41 10.72 6.15
C ALA A 193 -11.86 9.37 6.73
N TYR A 194 -11.68 9.15 8.03
CA TYR A 194 -12.15 7.94 8.70
C TYR A 194 -13.68 7.78 8.55
N HIS A 195 -14.46 8.82 8.81
CA HIS A 195 -15.92 8.77 8.68
C HIS A 195 -16.41 8.50 7.25
N TYR A 196 -15.71 9.02 6.24
CA TYR A 196 -16.05 8.80 4.83
C TYR A 196 -15.92 7.32 4.44
N PHE A 197 -14.88 6.65 4.95
CA PHE A 197 -14.62 5.24 4.67
C PHE A 197 -15.13 4.27 5.75
N ARG A 198 -15.85 4.78 6.75
CA ARG A 198 -16.21 4.05 7.96
C ARG A 198 -17.06 2.82 7.66
N GLY A 199 -16.64 1.69 8.22
CA GLY A 199 -17.38 0.44 8.20
C GLY A 199 -18.71 0.50 8.98
N LEU A 200 -19.57 -0.49 8.77
CA LEU A 200 -20.81 -0.63 9.53
C LEU A 200 -20.49 -0.96 11.00
N CYS A 201 -21.21 -0.31 11.93
CA CYS A 201 -21.07 -0.51 13.37
C CYS A 201 -19.66 -0.20 13.93
N GLU A 202 -18.88 0.61 13.22
CA GLU A 202 -17.57 1.08 13.67
C GLU A 202 -17.60 2.59 13.95
N ASP A 203 -16.82 3.04 14.92
CA ASP A 203 -16.69 4.47 15.24
C ASP A 203 -15.32 4.78 15.87
N VAL A 204 -14.92 6.05 15.82
CA VAL A 204 -13.67 6.53 16.39
C VAL A 204 -13.92 7.40 17.62
N VAL A 205 -13.36 6.96 18.74
CA VAL A 205 -13.50 7.63 20.04
C VAL A 205 -12.46 8.73 20.14
N GLU A 206 -11.18 8.36 20.18
CA GLU A 206 -10.07 9.30 20.31
C GLU A 206 -9.22 9.37 19.03
N ILE A 207 -8.78 10.58 18.68
CA ILE A 207 -7.73 10.81 17.68
C ILE A 207 -6.72 11.75 18.32
N ARG A 208 -5.48 11.31 18.47
CA ARG A 208 -4.44 12.10 19.16
C ARG A 208 -3.05 11.84 18.61
N GLU A 209 -2.12 12.70 18.98
CA GLU A 209 -0.70 12.51 18.69
C GLU A 209 -0.18 11.24 19.36
N VAL A 210 0.67 10.50 18.64
CA VAL A 210 1.40 9.38 19.21
C VAL A 210 2.44 9.91 20.20
N PRO A 211 2.42 9.49 21.48
CA PRO A 211 3.46 9.87 22.42
C PRO A 211 4.77 9.19 22.04
N GLU A 212 5.87 9.92 22.15
CA GLU A 212 7.20 9.39 21.87
C GLU A 212 7.85 8.81 23.12
N GLN A 213 8.68 7.78 22.95
CA GLN A 213 9.52 7.22 24.00
C GLN A 213 10.95 7.16 23.50
N GLU A 214 11.77 8.06 24.03
CA GLU A 214 13.16 8.22 23.63
C GLU A 214 14.05 7.06 24.08
N VAL A 215 14.87 6.59 23.15
CA VAL A 215 15.89 5.56 23.34
C VAL A 215 17.25 6.19 23.12
N VAL A 216 18.14 6.02 24.09
CA VAL A 216 19.53 6.49 23.99
C VAL A 216 20.41 5.30 23.60
N LEU A 217 21.36 5.54 22.71
CA LEU A 217 22.34 4.56 22.27
C LEU A 217 23.75 5.01 22.64
N CYS A 218 24.53 4.12 23.25
CA CYS A 218 25.95 4.34 23.50
C CYS A 218 26.75 3.22 22.86
N ALA A 219 27.72 3.56 22.01
CA ALA A 219 28.52 2.56 21.32
C ALA A 219 29.96 3.01 21.08
N ASP A 220 30.89 2.06 21.19
CA ASP A 220 32.27 2.20 20.73
C ASP A 220 32.42 1.42 19.42
N ILE A 221 32.73 2.12 18.33
CA ILE A 221 32.71 1.56 16.98
C ILE A 221 34.07 1.78 16.31
N GLU A 222 34.65 0.70 15.80
CA GLU A 222 35.82 0.74 14.94
C GLU A 222 35.39 0.94 13.50
N LEU A 223 35.98 1.94 12.84
CA LEU A 223 35.70 2.30 11.46
C LEU A 223 36.74 1.71 10.50
N GLU A 224 36.31 1.54 9.25
CA GLU A 224 37.23 1.27 8.15
C GLU A 224 38.20 2.46 7.96
N PRO A 225 39.47 2.23 7.56
CA PRO A 225 40.48 3.29 7.49
C PRO A 225 40.07 4.49 6.62
N LYS A 226 39.34 4.22 5.53
CA LYS A 226 38.88 5.23 4.55
C LYS A 226 37.48 5.79 4.84
N ALA A 227 36.79 5.30 5.86
CA ALA A 227 35.45 5.78 6.18
C ALA A 227 35.50 7.22 6.72
N ASP A 228 34.49 8.01 6.33
CA ASP A 228 34.24 9.34 6.85
C ASP A 228 33.41 9.21 8.15
N PRO A 229 33.96 9.60 9.32
CA PRO A 229 33.30 9.43 10.60
C PRO A 229 31.95 10.15 10.71
N GLU A 230 31.84 11.36 10.15
CA GLU A 230 30.64 12.18 10.19
C GLU A 230 29.52 11.56 9.34
N LEU A 231 29.85 11.03 8.15
CA LEU A 231 28.88 10.33 7.31
C LEU A 231 28.44 9.00 7.96
N VAL A 232 29.37 8.23 8.53
CA VAL A 232 29.02 6.98 9.21
C VAL A 232 28.14 7.24 10.43
N TRP A 233 28.37 8.33 11.17
CA TRP A 233 27.48 8.74 12.26
C TRP A 233 26.05 8.97 11.76
N ALA A 234 25.90 9.75 10.69
CA ALA A 234 24.62 10.06 10.08
C ALA A 234 23.90 8.81 9.57
N ASP A 235 24.62 7.92 8.88
CA ASP A 235 24.09 6.65 8.39
C ASP A 235 23.64 5.74 9.54
N ILE A 236 24.40 5.66 10.64
CA ILE A 236 24.00 4.91 11.84
C ILE A 236 22.75 5.52 12.46
N ALA A 237 22.72 6.83 12.70
CA ALA A 237 21.59 7.51 13.31
C ALA A 237 20.33 7.32 12.47
N PHE A 238 20.43 7.51 11.14
CA PHE A 238 19.35 7.29 10.19
C PHE A 238 18.88 5.83 10.20
N ALA A 239 19.79 4.86 10.07
CA ALA A 239 19.44 3.44 10.00
C ALA A 239 18.81 2.93 11.31
N VAL A 240 19.31 3.38 12.46
CA VAL A 240 18.73 3.06 13.76
C VAL A 240 17.35 3.69 13.90
N ASN A 241 17.16 4.94 13.48
CA ASN A 241 15.85 5.58 13.50
C ASN A 241 14.85 4.85 12.58
N GLN A 242 15.26 4.45 11.38
CA GLN A 242 14.46 3.63 10.46
C GLN A 242 14.16 2.23 11.02
N TYR A 243 15.02 1.68 11.88
CA TYR A 243 14.69 0.46 12.61
C TYR A 243 13.63 0.71 13.68
N LEU A 244 13.77 1.77 14.48
CA LEU A 244 12.86 2.09 15.57
C LEU A 244 11.46 2.47 15.07
N SER A 245 11.40 3.39 14.12
CA SER A 245 10.18 3.91 13.51
C SER A 245 10.37 4.00 11.99
N PRO A 246 10.13 2.89 11.25
CA PRO A 246 10.27 2.89 9.80
C PRO A 246 9.30 3.86 9.13
N ASP A 247 9.82 4.68 8.22
CA ASP A 247 9.00 5.50 7.32
C ASP A 247 8.31 4.60 6.27
N ILE A 248 7.14 5.03 5.80
CA ILE A 248 6.37 4.36 4.75
C ILE A 248 6.43 5.21 3.50
N ASN A 249 6.92 4.65 2.39
CA ASN A 249 7.11 5.39 1.16
C ASN A 249 5.95 5.23 0.15
N PHE A 250 5.92 6.15 -0.80
CA PHE A 250 5.00 6.13 -1.93
C PHE A 250 5.75 5.87 -3.23
N TYR A 251 5.33 4.84 -3.93
CA TYR A 251 6.00 4.32 -5.12
C TYR A 251 5.16 4.51 -6.37
N SER A 252 5.82 4.68 -7.51
CA SER A 252 5.21 4.51 -8.82
C SER A 252 4.94 3.03 -9.10
N PHE A 253 4.11 2.76 -10.12
CA PHE A 253 3.84 1.39 -10.54
C PHE A 253 5.13 0.64 -10.92
N ALA A 254 6.03 1.31 -11.65
CA ALA A 254 7.31 0.73 -12.08
C ALA A 254 8.21 0.37 -10.90
N GLU A 255 8.34 1.24 -9.91
CA GLU A 255 9.14 0.97 -8.70
C GLU A 255 8.57 -0.21 -7.91
N MET A 256 7.25 -0.35 -7.81
CA MET A 256 6.63 -1.52 -7.18
C MET A 256 6.93 -2.82 -7.95
N GLN A 257 6.95 -2.77 -9.29
CA GLN A 257 7.35 -3.91 -10.11
C GLN A 257 8.83 -4.27 -9.94
N GLU A 258 9.71 -3.27 -9.83
CA GLU A 258 11.13 -3.49 -9.54
C GLU A 258 11.36 -4.11 -8.16
N LYS A 259 10.48 -3.81 -7.19
CA LYS A 259 10.40 -4.49 -5.88
C LYS A 259 9.83 -5.91 -5.95
N GLY A 260 9.46 -6.40 -7.15
CA GLY A 260 8.96 -7.75 -7.39
C GLY A 260 7.49 -7.94 -7.06
N LYS A 261 6.72 -6.85 -6.91
CA LYS A 261 5.28 -6.91 -6.62
C LYS A 261 4.48 -7.19 -7.90
N THR A 262 3.50 -8.08 -7.79
CA THR A 262 2.55 -8.38 -8.88
C THR A 262 1.48 -7.29 -8.99
N SER A 263 0.80 -7.19 -10.14
CA SER A 263 -0.29 -6.22 -10.31
C SER A 263 -1.42 -6.42 -9.30
N GLU A 264 -1.75 -7.67 -8.96
CA GLU A 264 -2.78 -7.96 -7.96
C GLU A 264 -2.39 -7.41 -6.58
N GLU A 265 -1.13 -7.57 -6.17
CA GLU A 265 -0.63 -7.02 -4.89
C GLU A 265 -0.54 -5.49 -4.91
N ILE A 266 -0.20 -4.88 -6.04
CA ILE A 266 -0.06 -3.42 -6.16
C ILE A 266 -1.42 -2.71 -6.02
N PHE A 267 -2.48 -3.29 -6.57
CA PHE A 267 -3.83 -2.71 -6.53
C PHE A 267 -4.69 -3.25 -5.37
N ASP A 268 -4.13 -4.04 -4.44
CA ASP A 268 -4.88 -4.56 -3.31
C ASP A 268 -5.15 -3.49 -2.23
N GLY A 269 -6.35 -3.56 -1.66
CA GLY A 269 -6.83 -2.64 -0.64
C GLY A 269 -7.31 -1.29 -1.21
N PRO A 270 -7.25 -0.22 -0.40
CA PRO A 270 -7.76 1.09 -0.77
C PRO A 270 -6.79 1.82 -1.70
N VAL A 271 -6.85 1.50 -2.98
CA VAL A 271 -6.14 2.23 -4.04
C VAL A 271 -7.17 2.98 -4.87
N PHE A 272 -7.33 4.28 -4.61
CA PHE A 272 -8.33 5.11 -5.28
C PHE A 272 -7.68 6.25 -6.06
N ASP A 273 -8.44 6.86 -6.97
CA ASP A 273 -8.12 8.20 -7.43
C ASP A 273 -8.47 9.21 -6.33
N TYR A 274 -7.56 9.35 -5.36
CA TYR A 274 -7.72 10.28 -4.24
C TYR A 274 -7.91 11.73 -4.69
N GLY A 275 -7.47 12.08 -5.91
CA GLY A 275 -7.68 13.41 -6.51
C GLY A 275 -9.16 13.76 -6.72
N GLN A 276 -10.01 12.74 -6.90
CA GLN A 276 -11.44 12.91 -7.17
C GLN A 276 -12.32 12.75 -5.92
N ILE A 277 -11.74 12.35 -4.78
CA ILE A 277 -12.49 12.14 -3.54
C ILE A 277 -12.80 13.50 -2.91
N LYS A 278 -14.10 13.74 -2.65
CA LYS A 278 -14.59 14.91 -1.94
C LYS A 278 -15.19 14.47 -0.62
N LEU A 279 -14.51 14.81 0.48
CA LEU A 279 -14.98 14.47 1.83
C LEU A 279 -16.12 15.38 2.29
N ASP A 280 -16.10 16.64 1.88
CA ASP A 280 -17.19 17.60 2.05
C ASP A 280 -17.61 18.13 0.68
N GLN A 281 -18.91 18.19 0.42
CA GLN A 281 -19.43 18.74 -0.83
C GLN A 281 -19.29 20.27 -0.89
N ASN A 282 -19.18 20.92 0.27
CA ASN A 282 -19.08 22.37 0.40
C ASN A 282 -17.62 22.87 0.45
N ASP A 283 -16.66 21.98 0.71
CA ASP A 283 -15.23 22.30 0.69
C ASP A 283 -14.58 21.65 -0.54
N PRO A 284 -14.17 22.44 -1.55
CA PRO A 284 -13.49 21.90 -2.73
C PRO A 284 -12.05 21.47 -2.43
N HIS A 285 -11.51 21.74 -1.23
CA HIS A 285 -10.15 21.39 -0.88
C HIS A 285 -9.98 19.87 -0.73
N ASN A 286 -9.05 19.31 -1.49
CA ASN A 286 -8.68 17.91 -1.35
C ASN A 286 -7.57 17.78 -0.31
N ILE A 287 -7.86 17.09 0.79
CA ILE A 287 -6.92 16.87 1.88
C ILE A 287 -5.87 15.78 1.57
N PHE A 288 -6.12 14.96 0.54
CA PHE A 288 -5.23 13.87 0.14
C PHE A 288 -4.18 14.40 -0.85
N THR A 289 -3.01 14.77 -0.33
CA THR A 289 -1.93 15.36 -1.12
C THR A 289 -0.97 14.32 -1.67
N LYS A 290 -0.73 13.23 -0.92
CA LYS A 290 0.26 12.21 -1.31
C LYS A 290 -0.31 11.14 -2.22
N ARG A 291 0.40 10.88 -3.31
CA ARG A 291 0.00 9.98 -4.39
C ARG A 291 1.03 8.87 -4.55
N GLY A 292 0.74 7.89 -5.41
CA GLY A 292 1.53 6.66 -5.55
C GLY A 292 1.01 5.49 -4.70
N PHE A 293 1.56 4.32 -4.94
CA PHE A 293 1.26 3.06 -4.28
C PHE A 293 2.03 2.95 -2.96
N VAL A 294 1.44 2.27 -1.98
CA VAL A 294 2.07 2.03 -0.69
C VAL A 294 2.36 0.53 -0.59
N ASP A 295 3.57 0.17 -0.19
CA ASP A 295 3.93 -1.25 -0.02
C ASP A 295 3.36 -1.79 1.30
N ASP A 296 2.46 -2.76 1.19
CA ASP A 296 1.82 -3.42 2.32
C ASP A 296 2.82 -4.04 3.31
N ASP A 297 3.99 -4.51 2.85
CA ASP A 297 5.03 -4.99 3.75
C ASP A 297 5.63 -3.87 4.60
N GLU A 298 5.80 -2.68 4.04
CA GLU A 298 6.29 -1.51 4.79
C GLU A 298 5.27 -1.07 5.83
N VAL A 299 3.98 -1.04 5.46
CA VAL A 299 2.90 -0.73 6.40
C VAL A 299 2.88 -1.74 7.56
N ARG A 300 3.00 -3.04 7.27
CA ARG A 300 3.10 -4.08 8.30
C ARG A 300 4.33 -3.95 9.19
N ASN A 301 5.47 -3.54 8.63
CA ASN A 301 6.72 -3.41 9.38
C ASN A 301 6.79 -2.13 10.21
N ALA A 302 6.07 -1.08 9.81
CA ALA A 302 6.05 0.21 10.49
C ALA A 302 5.08 0.24 11.70
N THR A 303 4.63 -0.89 12.22
CA THR A 303 3.81 -0.92 13.45
C THR A 303 4.57 -0.37 14.67
N LEU A 304 3.87 0.20 15.64
CA LEU A 304 4.47 0.61 16.91
C LEU A 304 5.15 -0.59 17.58
N ARG A 305 6.48 -0.53 17.70
CA ARG A 305 7.26 -1.60 18.31
C ARG A 305 7.08 -1.60 19.81
N GLU A 306 6.69 -2.75 20.36
CA GLU A 306 6.60 -2.95 21.81
C GLU A 306 7.94 -3.38 22.42
N ASN A 307 8.82 -3.99 21.62
CA ASN A 307 10.09 -4.53 22.09
C ASN A 307 11.23 -4.15 21.13
N ILE A 308 12.27 -3.52 21.67
CA ILE A 308 13.49 -3.18 20.94
C ILE A 308 14.59 -4.11 21.42
N ARG A 309 15.25 -4.81 20.47
CA ARG A 309 16.33 -5.74 20.80
C ARG A 309 17.68 -5.17 20.41
N LEU A 310 18.63 -5.19 21.34
CA LEU A 310 19.98 -4.69 21.10
C LEU A 310 20.66 -5.45 19.95
N SER A 311 20.40 -6.76 19.84
CA SER A 311 20.92 -7.60 18.75
C SER A 311 20.47 -7.15 17.35
N ASP A 312 19.27 -6.60 17.23
CA ASP A 312 18.77 -6.09 15.95
C ASP A 312 19.44 -4.75 15.61
N ILE A 313 19.64 -3.87 16.60
CA ILE A 313 20.39 -2.61 16.43
C ILE A 313 21.83 -2.91 16.01
N ILE A 314 22.49 -3.88 16.65
CA ILE A 314 23.83 -4.36 16.24
C ILE A 314 23.83 -4.78 14.77
N ARG A 315 22.82 -5.54 14.35
CA ARG A 315 22.68 -5.98 12.94
C ARG A 315 22.46 -4.80 11.99
N VAL A 316 21.71 -3.77 12.42
CA VAL A 316 21.48 -2.55 11.64
C VAL A 316 22.78 -1.78 11.48
N ILE A 317 23.52 -1.55 12.57
CA ILE A 317 24.79 -0.81 12.56
C ILE A 317 25.86 -1.55 11.73
N ASN A 318 25.95 -2.88 11.85
CA ASN A 318 26.91 -3.67 11.05
C ASN A 318 26.65 -3.63 9.54
N LYS A 319 25.45 -3.23 9.09
CA LYS A 319 25.16 -3.05 7.66
C LYS A 319 25.59 -1.68 7.13
N VAL A 320 25.92 -0.73 8.00
CA VAL A 320 26.32 0.61 7.59
C VAL A 320 27.72 0.55 6.95
N PRO A 321 27.88 1.01 5.70
CA PRO A 321 29.19 1.07 5.07
C PRO A 321 30.18 1.88 5.88
N GLY A 322 31.39 1.33 6.10
CA GLY A 322 32.43 1.99 6.87
C GLY A 322 32.49 1.59 8.34
N VAL A 323 31.50 0.87 8.87
CA VAL A 323 31.60 0.18 10.16
C VAL A 323 32.39 -1.11 10.00
N LYS A 324 33.48 -1.26 10.77
CA LYS A 324 34.32 -2.47 10.76
C LYS A 324 33.92 -3.42 11.89
N VAL A 325 33.89 -2.93 13.13
CA VAL A 325 33.55 -3.71 14.33
C VAL A 325 32.86 -2.83 15.37
N ILE A 326 31.82 -3.33 16.02
CA ILE A 326 31.24 -2.74 17.24
C ILE A 326 31.97 -3.35 18.44
N ARG A 327 32.73 -2.55 19.18
CA ARG A 327 33.53 -2.99 20.35
C ARG A 327 32.67 -3.15 21.59
N SER A 328 31.79 -2.18 21.82
CA SER A 328 30.85 -2.16 22.94
C SER A 328 29.59 -1.41 22.50
N ILE A 329 28.44 -1.82 23.01
CA ILE A 329 27.16 -1.17 22.73
C ILE A 329 26.20 -1.41 23.89
N ALA A 330 25.45 -0.37 24.24
CA ALA A 330 24.37 -0.44 25.20
C ALA A 330 23.28 0.56 24.81
N PHE A 331 22.06 0.28 25.25
CA PHE A 331 20.92 1.17 25.08
C PHE A 331 20.13 1.32 26.38
N ALA A 332 19.41 2.43 26.52
CA ALA A 332 18.58 2.70 27.68
C ALA A 332 17.41 3.60 27.28
N PHE A 333 16.42 3.73 28.16
CA PHE A 333 15.44 4.80 28.03
C PHE A 333 16.04 6.12 28.48
N CYS A 334 15.74 7.17 27.72
CA CYS A 334 16.04 8.51 28.16
C CYS A 334 15.10 8.87 29.33
N SER A 335 15.66 9.28 30.47
CA SER A 335 14.92 10.10 31.42
C SER A 335 15.18 11.55 31.03
N CYS A 336 14.24 12.20 30.33
CA CYS A 336 14.39 13.51 29.69
C CYS A 336 14.77 14.68 30.62
N GLU A 337 14.95 14.45 31.92
CA GLU A 337 15.44 15.43 32.90
C GLU A 337 16.97 15.45 33.01
N GLU A 338 17.67 14.36 32.66
CA GLU A 338 19.10 14.25 32.85
C GLU A 338 19.87 14.53 31.56
N LYS A 339 20.48 15.71 31.50
CA LYS A 339 21.28 16.19 30.35
C LYS A 339 22.78 16.00 30.56
N ASP A 340 23.21 15.55 31.73
CA ASP A 340 24.62 15.28 32.00
C ASP A 340 25.03 13.96 31.32
N PRO A 341 25.91 13.99 30.30
CA PRO A 341 26.34 12.80 29.58
C PRO A 341 26.96 11.74 30.51
N ALA A 342 27.59 12.16 31.61
CA ALA A 342 28.22 11.25 32.57
C ALA A 342 27.21 10.47 33.42
N LYS A 343 26.01 11.03 33.63
CA LYS A 343 24.93 10.36 34.37
C LYS A 343 24.04 9.55 33.45
N VAL A 344 23.81 10.02 32.21
CA VAL A 344 23.15 9.19 31.18
C VAL A 344 23.98 7.94 30.92
N ALA A 345 25.32 8.05 30.84
CA ALA A 345 26.23 6.91 30.74
C ALA A 345 26.13 5.90 31.89
N GLN A 346 25.66 6.31 33.08
CA GLN A 346 25.45 5.43 34.24
C GLN A 346 24.10 4.69 34.20
N LEU A 347 23.17 5.09 33.32
CA LEU A 347 21.89 4.41 33.12
C LEU A 347 22.01 3.12 32.29
N PHE A 348 23.18 2.88 31.68
CA PHE A 348 23.42 1.73 30.84
C PHE A 348 23.91 0.53 31.66
N ASP A 349 23.00 -0.40 31.91
CA ASP A 349 23.36 -1.74 32.35
C ASP A 349 23.68 -2.61 31.11
N LYS A 350 24.90 -3.17 31.07
CA LYS A 350 25.40 -3.98 29.96
C LYS A 350 24.63 -5.29 29.77
N ASP A 351 23.84 -5.68 30.76
CA ASP A 351 23.02 -6.91 30.71
C ASP A 351 21.63 -6.67 30.12
N ILE A 352 21.29 -5.43 29.72
CA ILE A 352 20.00 -5.14 29.06
C ILE A 352 20.11 -5.45 27.56
N TRP A 353 19.41 -6.49 27.13
CA TRP A 353 19.30 -6.90 25.73
C TRP A 353 17.97 -6.53 25.07
N THR A 354 16.99 -6.10 25.86
CA THR A 354 15.64 -5.75 25.37
C THR A 354 15.06 -4.58 26.15
N LEU A 355 14.49 -3.61 25.44
CA LEU A 355 13.73 -2.49 25.99
C LEU A 355 12.25 -2.66 25.65
N CYS A 356 11.37 -2.56 26.66
CA CYS A 356 9.93 -2.64 26.50
C CYS A 356 9.31 -1.25 26.38
N ILE A 357 8.73 -0.94 25.22
CA ILE A 357 8.06 0.32 24.94
C ILE A 357 6.67 0.30 25.58
N LYS A 358 6.27 1.44 26.16
CA LYS A 358 4.94 1.61 26.71
C LYS A 358 3.91 1.40 25.59
N PRO A 359 2.79 0.69 25.84
CA PRO A 359 1.76 0.51 24.83
C PRO A 359 1.32 1.85 24.21
N GLY A 360 1.21 1.88 22.88
CA GLY A 360 0.82 3.08 22.14
C GLY A 360 1.88 4.20 22.10
N HIS A 361 3.14 3.94 22.45
CA HIS A 361 4.23 4.89 22.28
C HIS A 361 5.10 4.54 21.07
N LYS A 362 5.63 5.58 20.42
CA LYS A 362 6.57 5.46 19.29
C LYS A 362 8.00 5.55 19.82
N PRO A 363 8.86 4.55 19.62
CA PRO A 363 10.26 4.68 19.99
C PRO A 363 10.98 5.62 19.03
N VAL A 364 11.78 6.54 19.57
CA VAL A 364 12.59 7.48 18.80
C VAL A 364 14.01 7.52 19.31
N LEU A 365 14.98 7.71 18.42
CA LEU A 365 16.38 7.84 18.83
C LEU A 365 16.61 9.24 19.43
N CYS A 366 17.08 9.30 20.66
CA CYS A 366 17.48 10.57 21.29
C CYS A 366 18.85 10.99 20.75
N LEU A 367 18.88 11.91 19.78
CA LEU A 367 20.11 12.36 19.14
C LEU A 367 21.03 13.15 20.10
N ASP A 368 20.44 13.94 21.00
CA ASP A 368 21.18 14.79 21.94
C ASP A 368 22.02 14.00 22.95
N ASN A 369 21.51 12.84 23.40
CA ASN A 369 22.14 12.02 24.42
C ASN A 369 22.84 10.76 23.87
N THR A 370 22.67 10.47 22.58
CA THR A 370 23.31 9.30 21.93
C THR A 370 24.80 9.56 21.74
N VAL A 371 25.64 8.66 22.27
CA VAL A 371 27.10 8.79 22.24
C VAL A 371 27.70 7.68 21.40
N LEU A 372 28.21 8.03 20.22
CA LEU A 372 28.93 7.12 19.34
C LEU A 372 30.41 7.51 19.31
N ASN A 373 31.26 6.69 19.92
CA ASN A 373 32.71 6.89 19.90
C ASN A 373 33.31 6.11 18.74
N PHE A 374 34.05 6.79 17.87
CA PHE A 374 34.71 6.14 16.74
C PHE A 374 36.21 5.96 16.96
N TYR A 375 36.73 4.85 16.45
CA TYR A 375 38.14 4.51 16.48
C TYR A 375 38.62 4.11 15.09
N LYS A 376 39.82 4.53 14.72
CA LYS A 376 40.60 3.94 13.63
C LYS A 376 41.81 3.25 14.25
N ASP A 377 41.76 1.92 14.31
CA ASP A 377 42.65 1.10 15.12
C ASP A 377 42.66 1.55 16.60
N ILE A 378 43.76 2.14 17.09
CA ILE A 378 43.90 2.60 18.49
C ILE A 378 43.59 4.09 18.66
N ILE A 379 43.30 4.81 17.57
CA ILE A 379 43.16 6.27 17.59
C ILE A 379 41.68 6.63 17.74
N PRO A 380 41.26 7.26 18.86
CA PRO A 380 39.93 7.81 18.98
C PRO A 380 39.77 8.98 18.02
N ILE A 381 38.64 9.04 17.33
CA ILE A 381 38.30 10.10 16.39
C ILE A 381 37.34 11.07 17.07
N GLN A 382 37.67 12.35 17.01
CA GLN A 382 36.78 13.40 17.48
C GLN A 382 35.82 13.77 16.36
N LEU A 383 34.52 13.55 16.59
CA LEU A 383 33.47 13.90 15.66
C LEU A 383 33.19 15.40 15.64
N LYS A 384 32.96 15.92 14.45
CA LYS A 384 32.36 17.24 14.27
C LYS A 384 30.85 17.11 14.18
N MET A 385 30.18 17.21 15.32
CA MET A 385 28.73 17.00 15.39
C MET A 385 27.92 17.90 14.45
N ILE A 386 28.36 19.12 14.15
CA ILE A 386 27.66 20.00 13.20
C ILE A 386 27.64 19.40 11.79
N GLU A 387 28.76 18.87 11.31
CA GLU A 387 28.86 18.23 9.99
C GLU A 387 28.06 16.91 9.96
N ALA A 388 28.09 16.14 11.05
CA ALA A 388 27.33 14.90 11.18
C ALA A 388 25.80 15.12 11.18
N HIS A 389 25.31 16.12 11.91
CA HIS A 389 23.88 16.48 11.88
C HIS A 389 23.46 16.99 10.51
N ALA A 390 24.28 17.81 9.85
CA ALA A 390 23.99 18.27 8.49
C ALA A 390 23.91 17.10 7.48
N ALA A 391 24.74 16.08 7.64
CA ALA A 391 24.65 14.86 6.82
C ALA A 391 23.38 14.05 7.12
N LEU A 392 22.98 13.95 8.40
CA LEU A 392 21.71 13.30 8.78
C LEU A 392 20.50 14.05 8.21
N ASP A 393 20.51 15.39 8.25
CA ASP A 393 19.45 16.21 7.66
C ASP A 393 19.34 16.00 6.15
N GLN A 394 20.47 15.81 5.46
CA GLN A 394 20.47 15.47 4.03
C GLN A 394 19.86 14.09 3.76
N LEU A 395 20.15 13.09 4.58
CA LEU A 395 19.53 11.76 4.48
C LEU A 395 18.02 11.83 4.71
N ASN A 396 17.58 12.54 5.75
CA ASN A 396 16.17 12.73 6.05
C ASN A 396 15.45 13.47 4.91
N ALA A 397 16.05 14.52 4.34
CA ALA A 397 15.50 15.27 3.22
C ALA A 397 15.48 14.46 1.90
N ALA A 398 16.47 13.59 1.68
CA ALA A 398 16.46 12.66 0.56
C ALA A 398 15.35 11.61 0.72
N ASN A 399 15.18 11.06 1.93
CA ASN A 399 14.10 10.12 2.22
C ASN A 399 12.72 10.77 2.03
N LYS A 400 12.53 12.00 2.50
CA LYS A 400 11.27 12.75 2.33
C LYS A 400 10.88 12.91 0.86
N ARG A 401 11.84 13.21 -0.04
CA ARG A 401 11.55 13.35 -1.47
C ARG A 401 11.05 12.05 -2.13
N ASN A 402 11.46 10.89 -1.63
CA ASN A 402 10.93 9.60 -2.10
C ASN A 402 9.50 9.32 -1.59
N LEU A 403 9.00 10.08 -0.61
CA LEU A 403 7.62 10.01 -0.12
C LEU A 403 6.62 10.71 -1.04
N GLU A 404 7.07 11.50 -2.01
CA GLU A 404 6.25 12.44 -2.78
C GLU A 404 6.12 12.02 -4.25
N THR A 405 5.76 10.76 -4.53
CA THR A 405 5.45 10.33 -5.90
C THR A 405 4.12 10.92 -6.38
N ASP A 406 4.10 11.50 -7.58
CA ASP A 406 3.02 12.40 -8.04
C ASP A 406 1.73 11.73 -8.55
N SER A 407 1.71 10.41 -8.77
CA SER A 407 0.48 9.76 -9.28
C SER A 407 0.38 8.26 -9.05
N ILE A 408 -0.86 7.81 -8.87
CA ILE A 408 -1.25 6.41 -9.03
C ILE A 408 -1.60 6.25 -10.50
N ALA A 409 -0.75 5.56 -11.26
CA ALA A 409 -1.00 5.27 -12.66
C ALA A 409 -1.70 3.92 -12.81
N ASP A 410 -2.69 3.86 -13.69
CA ASP A 410 -3.36 2.61 -14.06
C ASP A 410 -2.49 1.77 -15.00
N LEU A 411 -2.85 0.50 -15.19
CA LEU A 411 -2.27 -0.32 -16.23
C LEU A 411 -2.68 0.22 -17.62
N PRO A 412 -1.75 0.23 -18.59
CA PRO A 412 -2.07 0.69 -19.94
C PRO A 412 -3.13 -0.22 -20.57
N MET A 413 -4.22 0.38 -21.06
CA MET A 413 -5.24 -0.35 -21.81
C MET A 413 -4.68 -0.80 -23.16
N PRO A 414 -4.76 -2.09 -23.54
CA PRO A 414 -4.32 -2.54 -24.84
C PRO A 414 -5.19 -1.90 -25.92
N THR A 415 -4.56 -1.22 -26.88
CA THR A 415 -5.26 -0.60 -28.01
C THR A 415 -4.99 -1.37 -29.29
N GLY A 416 -6.03 -1.62 -30.08
CA GLY A 416 -5.93 -2.18 -31.43
C GLY A 416 -6.14 -1.15 -32.53
N SER A 417 -5.97 -1.60 -33.77
CA SER A 417 -6.20 -0.82 -34.98
C SER A 417 -7.62 -1.04 -35.50
N TYR A 418 -8.42 0.03 -35.53
CA TYR A 418 -9.79 -0.04 -36.06
C TYR A 418 -9.83 -0.51 -37.52
N ARG A 419 -10.68 -1.50 -37.80
CA ARG A 419 -11.05 -1.93 -39.15
C ARG A 419 -12.56 -1.94 -39.33
N ASN A 420 -13.04 -1.55 -40.50
CA ASN A 420 -14.47 -1.55 -40.82
C ASN A 420 -14.97 -2.97 -41.19
N ILE A 421 -15.01 -3.87 -40.20
CA ILE A 421 -15.37 -5.27 -40.38
C ILE A 421 -16.85 -5.49 -40.72
N SER A 422 -17.70 -4.49 -40.50
CA SER A 422 -19.13 -4.54 -40.86
C SER A 422 -19.40 -4.21 -42.34
N SER A 423 -18.40 -3.72 -43.08
CA SER A 423 -18.53 -3.45 -44.51
C SER A 423 -18.71 -4.76 -45.28
N TYR A 424 -19.88 -4.97 -45.87
CA TYR A 424 -20.18 -6.14 -46.68
C TYR A 424 -20.40 -5.72 -48.14
N ALA A 425 -19.81 -6.45 -49.08
CA ALA A 425 -20.06 -6.29 -50.51
C ALA A 425 -20.80 -7.54 -51.00
N THR A 426 -21.97 -7.33 -51.62
CA THR A 426 -22.83 -8.38 -52.19
C THR A 426 -22.41 -8.78 -53.58
#